data_AF-G1UVY5-F1
#
_entry.id   AF-G1UVY5-F1
#
_cell.length_a   1.000
_cell.length_b   1.000
_cell.length_c   1.000
_cell.angle_alpha   90.00
_cell.angle_beta   90.00
_cell.angle_gamma   90.00
#
_symmetry.space_group_name_H-M   'P 1'
#
loop_
_entity.id
_entity.type
_entity.pdbx_description
1 polymer ?
#
loop_
_entity_poly.entity_id
_entity_poly.type
_entity_poly.pdbx_seq_one_letter_code
_entity_poly.pdbx_strand_id
1 'polypeptide(L)'
;MGILLQAVILLLAGGLAAARPEGALFWILLAILAACAAADLGLWLAAGRKQAALSAFADSLRDAGSPVPQGNGLERVHRALEEMNEARHKEREAAASEARTLGEAAEALRAELDAARGHERELADQLAQSAPVLDKAHSVCAKLSTDVGHLSQLVSDVDKGVEVQRVRLGETGGAMERVAEAARESSSRVREVSDNAETSRGQAVTGEKEVHGAVDSIETVKGTILHLKEAMAGLGEKARDIGQVMNVINEVADQTNLLALNAAIEAARAGEAGRGFAVVADEVRKLAEKTMGATKEVEEAVHAIQEETRLNVETVDEAARLTVESAERASRAGDFMREIVGGMEETAGHLKIIAQGAAEQSESSTQTNEALEEIRHVAERTAANMETFTAALLSFKSGMEELDMIVNALVTGDYAQAAASDKFVQWTPKLDLRVPAIDRQHRRLCDYINDLYRAMKNNRTGVELQAIVKKLRDYTASHFSDEEKIFVPSQYPGTKEHKAIHRKFVAKLDEFEAQLKNGTATVSMDLLSFLKDWLINHIAGTDPTYVPYIQDMVEKDS
;
A
#
# COMPACT_ATOMS: atom_id res chain seq x y z
N MET A 1 48.96 27.90 -83.30
CA MET A 1 49.57 27.76 -81.95
C MET A 1 48.59 27.29 -80.87
N GLY A 2 47.27 27.22 -81.12
CA GLY A 2 46.27 26.76 -80.12
C GLY A 2 46.14 25.24 -79.97
N ILE A 3 46.12 24.49 -81.07
CA ILE A 3 45.83 23.03 -81.06
C ILE A 3 46.88 22.22 -80.28
N LEU A 4 48.16 22.63 -80.29
CA LEU A 4 49.25 21.94 -79.57
C LEU A 4 49.23 22.20 -78.06
N LEU A 5 48.79 23.38 -77.61
CA LEU A 5 48.62 23.69 -76.19
C LEU A 5 47.37 22.98 -75.61
N GLN A 6 46.32 22.85 -76.43
CA GLN A 6 45.09 22.13 -76.08
C GLN A 6 45.28 20.62 -75.93
N ALA A 7 46.10 20.00 -76.79
CA ALA A 7 46.44 18.58 -76.67
C ALA A 7 47.18 18.27 -75.35
N VAL A 8 48.03 19.20 -74.88
CA VAL A 8 48.76 19.08 -73.60
C VAL A 8 47.83 19.25 -72.40
N ILE A 9 46.86 20.17 -72.46
CA ILE A 9 45.85 20.36 -71.39
C ILE A 9 44.89 19.17 -71.32
N LEU A 10 44.46 18.62 -72.46
CA LEU A 10 43.60 17.42 -72.52
C LEU A 10 44.32 16.16 -72.00
N LEU A 11 45.62 16.00 -72.28
CA LEU A 11 46.44 14.91 -71.74
C LEU A 11 46.67 15.04 -70.23
N LEU A 12 46.91 16.25 -69.72
CA LEU A 12 47.09 16.51 -68.29
C LEU A 12 45.78 16.38 -67.49
N ALA A 13 44.66 16.84 -68.03
CA ALA A 13 43.34 16.72 -67.39
C ALA A 13 42.80 15.28 -67.44
N GLY A 14 43.02 14.54 -68.54
CA GLY A 14 42.65 13.13 -68.65
C GLY A 14 43.43 12.22 -67.70
N GLY A 15 44.70 12.52 -67.45
CA GLY A 15 45.52 11.78 -66.47
C GLY A 15 45.09 11.99 -65.01
N LEU A 16 44.57 13.18 -64.67
CA LEU A 16 44.16 13.52 -63.30
C LEU A 16 42.75 13.01 -62.97
N ALA A 17 41.84 12.96 -63.96
CA ALA A 17 40.46 12.48 -63.79
C ALA A 17 40.37 10.94 -63.65
N ALA A 18 41.32 10.18 -64.20
CA ALA A 18 41.35 8.72 -64.11
C ALA A 18 41.73 8.19 -62.72
N ALA A 19 42.24 9.03 -61.81
CA ALA A 19 42.76 8.60 -60.52
C ALA A 19 41.70 8.56 -59.39
N ARG A 20 40.61 9.36 -59.45
CA ARG A 20 39.52 9.39 -58.44
C ARG A 20 38.19 9.94 -59.00
N PRO A 21 37.17 9.11 -59.23
CA PRO A 21 35.92 9.53 -59.88
C PRO A 21 34.83 10.16 -58.97
N GLU A 22 35.04 10.33 -57.65
CA GLU A 22 33.94 10.66 -56.71
C GLU A 22 34.09 11.97 -55.89
N GLY A 23 34.81 12.97 -56.41
CA GLY A 23 34.99 14.26 -55.71
C GLY A 23 34.35 15.45 -56.43
N ALA A 24 33.97 16.51 -55.70
CA ALA A 24 33.49 17.78 -56.28
C ALA A 24 34.47 18.37 -57.32
N LEU A 25 35.78 18.13 -57.14
CA LEU A 25 36.84 18.45 -58.11
C LEU A 25 36.66 17.76 -59.47
N PHE A 26 36.13 16.53 -59.51
CA PHE A 26 35.84 15.82 -60.76
C PHE A 26 34.72 16.52 -61.54
N TRP A 27 33.63 16.89 -60.88
CA TRP A 27 32.53 17.63 -61.52
C TRP A 27 32.92 19.04 -61.96
N ILE A 28 33.80 19.72 -61.19
CA ILE A 28 34.36 21.02 -61.59
C ILE A 28 35.24 20.87 -62.84
N LEU A 29 36.12 19.86 -62.89
CA LEU A 29 36.95 19.56 -64.06
C LEU A 29 36.10 19.17 -65.28
N LEU A 30 35.03 18.40 -65.09
CA LEU A 30 34.08 18.01 -66.13
C LEU A 30 33.33 19.24 -66.68
N ALA A 31 32.90 20.15 -65.81
CA ALA A 31 32.24 21.40 -66.21
C ALA A 31 33.18 22.33 -66.99
N ILE A 32 34.45 22.42 -66.60
CA ILE A 32 35.49 23.17 -67.33
C ILE A 32 35.72 22.53 -68.71
N LEU A 33 35.81 21.19 -68.79
CA LEU A 33 35.93 20.45 -70.05
C LEU A 33 34.73 20.69 -70.98
N ALA A 34 33.51 20.68 -70.44
CA ALA A 34 32.29 20.96 -71.20
C ALA A 34 32.24 22.40 -71.71
N ALA A 35 32.65 23.38 -70.89
CA ALA A 35 32.74 24.78 -71.30
C ALA A 35 33.79 24.99 -72.41
N CYS A 36 34.96 24.35 -72.31
CA CYS A 36 35.98 24.39 -73.36
C CYS A 36 35.51 23.72 -74.66
N ALA A 37 34.83 22.57 -74.58
CA ALA A 37 34.28 21.89 -75.75
C ALA A 37 33.18 22.72 -76.44
N ALA A 38 32.34 23.42 -75.67
CA ALA A 38 31.35 24.34 -76.21
C ALA A 38 32.00 25.54 -76.93
N ALA A 39 33.08 26.09 -76.37
CA ALA A 39 33.85 27.17 -77.00
C ALA A 39 34.53 26.70 -78.31
N ASP A 40 35.11 25.50 -78.33
CA ASP A 40 35.72 24.91 -79.54
C ASP A 40 34.68 24.60 -80.62
N LEU A 41 33.52 24.07 -80.25
CA LEU A 41 32.40 23.85 -81.18
C LEU A 41 31.90 25.18 -81.77
N GLY A 42 31.86 26.24 -80.96
CA GLY A 42 31.56 27.60 -81.42
C GLY A 42 32.58 28.11 -82.45
N LEU A 43 33.88 27.95 -82.18
CA LEU A 43 34.95 28.30 -83.13
C LEU A 43 34.91 27.46 -84.41
N TRP A 44 34.64 26.16 -84.30
CA TRP A 44 34.55 25.24 -85.44
C TRP A 44 33.34 25.56 -86.33
N LEU A 45 32.18 25.83 -85.73
CA LEU A 45 30.98 26.28 -86.46
C LEU A 45 31.17 27.66 -87.11
N ALA A 46 31.94 28.55 -86.50
CA ALA A 46 32.31 29.84 -87.09
C ALA A 46 33.28 29.67 -88.27
N ALA A 47 34.25 28.75 -88.17
CA ALA A 47 35.17 28.40 -89.26
C ALA A 47 34.44 27.69 -90.41
N GLY A 48 33.52 26.77 -90.11
CA GLY A 48 32.67 26.08 -91.09
C GLY A 48 31.76 27.04 -91.86
N ARG A 49 31.19 28.05 -91.18
CA ARG A 49 30.42 29.12 -91.84
C ARG A 49 31.28 29.96 -92.78
N LYS A 50 32.53 30.29 -92.41
CA LYS A 50 33.49 30.95 -93.31
C LYS A 50 33.82 30.10 -94.53
N GLN A 51 33.98 28.79 -94.37
CA GLN A 51 34.32 27.87 -95.46
C GLN A 51 33.14 27.64 -96.41
N ALA A 52 31.91 27.57 -95.90
CA ALA A 52 30.68 27.52 -96.71
C ALA A 52 30.42 28.83 -97.47
N ALA A 53 30.74 29.99 -96.88
CA ALA A 53 30.67 31.28 -97.57
C ALA A 53 31.73 31.40 -98.69
N LEU A 54 32.94 30.89 -98.45
CA LEU A 54 34.01 30.82 -99.44
C LEU A 54 33.71 29.82 -100.57
N SER A 55 33.08 28.67 -100.27
CA SER A 55 32.65 27.71 -101.29
C SER A 55 31.48 28.25 -102.12
N ALA A 56 30.49 28.91 -101.49
CA ALA A 56 29.40 29.57 -102.21
C ALA A 56 29.92 30.70 -103.13
N PHE A 57 30.94 31.44 -102.71
CA PHE A 57 31.63 32.43 -103.54
C PHE A 57 32.41 31.77 -104.70
N ALA A 58 33.11 30.66 -104.45
CA ALA A 58 33.82 29.91 -105.47
C ALA A 58 32.89 29.21 -106.49
N ASP A 59 31.73 28.72 -106.05
CA ASP A 59 30.70 28.13 -106.91
C ASP A 59 29.99 29.23 -107.74
N SER A 60 29.79 30.42 -107.18
CA SER A 60 29.27 31.58 -107.94
C SER A 60 30.21 32.06 -109.06
N LEU A 61 31.51 31.77 -108.94
CA LEU A 61 32.51 32.05 -109.98
C LEU A 61 32.62 30.92 -111.03
N ARG A 62 32.08 29.73 -110.75
CA ARG A 62 32.22 28.54 -111.60
C ARG A 62 31.01 28.30 -112.52
N ASP A 63 29.83 28.83 -112.18
CA ASP A 63 28.57 28.44 -112.85
C ASP A 63 27.79 29.59 -113.54
N ALA A 64 28.47 30.66 -113.99
CA ALA A 64 27.80 31.78 -114.66
C ALA A 64 28.30 32.02 -116.10
N GLY A 65 27.68 31.31 -117.04
CA GLY A 65 27.60 31.74 -118.44
C GLY A 65 26.57 32.88 -118.61
N SER A 66 27.09 34.11 -118.72
CA SER A 66 26.45 35.36 -119.18
C SER A 66 25.56 36.16 -118.19
N PRO A 67 25.45 37.51 -118.32
CA PRO A 67 26.25 38.48 -119.08
C PRO A 67 27.04 39.45 -118.16
N VAL A 68 28.20 39.91 -118.63
CA VAL A 68 29.07 40.87 -117.94
C VAL A 68 28.39 42.24 -117.79
N PRO A 69 28.19 42.78 -116.57
CA PRO A 69 27.72 44.15 -116.37
C PRO A 69 28.89 45.14 -116.52
N GLN A 70 28.68 46.22 -117.27
CA GLN A 70 29.68 47.26 -117.56
C GLN A 70 30.01 48.12 -116.33
N GLY A 71 31.31 48.37 -116.08
CA GLY A 71 31.87 49.25 -115.05
C GLY A 71 33.39 49.01 -114.87
N ASN A 72 34.17 50.03 -114.51
CA ASN A 72 35.64 49.89 -114.40
C ASN A 72 36.05 49.07 -113.15
N GLY A 73 37.26 48.52 -113.12
CA GLY A 73 37.73 47.65 -112.04
C GLY A 73 37.73 48.27 -110.64
N LEU A 74 37.63 49.60 -110.52
CA LEU A 74 37.63 50.33 -109.25
C LEU A 74 36.24 50.30 -108.59
N GLU A 75 35.16 50.38 -109.35
CA GLU A 75 33.77 50.33 -108.84
C GLU A 75 33.43 48.95 -108.24
N ARG A 76 33.96 47.88 -108.83
CA ARG A 76 33.82 46.51 -108.32
C ARG A 76 34.48 46.32 -106.95
N VAL A 77 35.68 46.88 -106.78
CA VAL A 77 36.40 46.82 -105.50
C VAL A 77 35.69 47.67 -104.46
N HIS A 78 35.14 48.83 -104.83
CA HIS A 78 34.43 49.70 -103.92
C HIS A 78 33.15 49.05 -103.36
N ARG A 79 32.31 48.46 -104.23
CA ARG A 79 31.08 47.77 -103.80
C ARG A 79 31.37 46.55 -102.92
N ALA A 80 32.38 45.75 -103.26
CA ALA A 80 32.80 44.62 -102.43
C ALA A 80 33.36 45.08 -101.07
N LEU A 81 34.01 46.24 -101.00
CA LEU A 81 34.49 46.82 -99.74
C LEU A 81 33.35 47.35 -98.86
N GLU A 82 32.31 47.95 -99.47
CA GLU A 82 31.10 48.38 -98.77
C GLU A 82 30.35 47.19 -98.19
N GLU A 83 30.09 46.15 -98.99
CA GLU A 83 29.43 44.92 -98.53
C GLU A 83 30.24 44.22 -97.41
N MET A 84 31.58 44.21 -97.51
CA MET A 84 32.45 43.70 -96.44
C MET A 84 32.40 44.56 -95.16
N ASN A 85 32.37 45.89 -95.28
CA ASN A 85 32.27 46.77 -94.11
C ASN A 85 30.91 46.63 -93.42
N GLU A 86 29.84 46.50 -94.20
CA GLU A 86 28.48 46.33 -93.69
C GLU A 86 28.31 44.97 -92.99
N ALA A 87 28.87 43.89 -93.57
CA ALA A 87 28.92 42.57 -92.94
C ALA A 87 29.74 42.61 -91.63
N ARG A 88 30.86 43.34 -91.61
CA ARG A 88 31.72 43.48 -90.42
C ARG A 88 31.09 44.33 -89.33
N HIS A 89 30.25 45.31 -89.68
CA HIS A 89 29.47 46.09 -88.73
C HIS A 89 28.37 45.24 -88.09
N LYS A 90 27.63 44.46 -88.90
CA LYS A 90 26.63 43.50 -88.40
C LYS A 90 27.25 42.43 -87.51
N GLU A 91 28.43 41.91 -87.83
CA GLU A 91 29.14 40.92 -87.00
C GLU A 91 29.60 41.53 -85.66
N ARG A 92 30.05 42.78 -85.65
CA ARG A 92 30.40 43.50 -84.41
C ARG A 92 29.19 43.82 -83.54
N GLU A 93 28.08 44.21 -84.14
CA GLU A 93 26.81 44.44 -83.42
C GLU A 93 26.24 43.14 -82.84
N ALA A 94 26.29 42.04 -83.59
CA ALA A 94 25.90 40.72 -83.10
C ALA A 94 26.79 40.28 -81.93
N ALA A 95 28.11 40.43 -82.04
CA ALA A 95 29.05 40.09 -80.97
C ALA A 95 28.88 41.00 -79.73
N ALA A 96 28.58 42.29 -79.92
CA ALA A 96 28.30 43.21 -78.82
C ALA A 96 26.96 42.89 -78.13
N SER A 97 25.94 42.49 -78.90
CA SER A 97 24.66 42.00 -78.37
C SER A 97 24.86 40.72 -77.56
N GLU A 98 25.63 39.76 -78.08
CA GLU A 98 25.90 38.49 -77.41
C GLU A 98 26.71 38.69 -76.12
N ALA A 99 27.74 39.53 -76.16
CA ALA A 99 28.51 39.92 -74.98
C ALA A 99 27.65 40.62 -73.91
N ARG A 100 26.68 41.44 -74.33
CA ARG A 100 25.72 42.09 -73.42
C ARG A 100 24.78 41.07 -72.78
N THR A 101 24.23 40.14 -73.56
CA THR A 101 23.36 39.06 -73.03
C THR A 101 24.11 38.12 -72.08
N LEU A 102 25.39 37.83 -72.36
CA LEU A 102 26.25 37.04 -71.47
C LEU A 102 26.59 37.80 -70.18
N GLY A 103 26.81 39.12 -70.26
CA GLY A 103 27.00 39.99 -69.10
C GLY A 103 25.77 40.03 -68.20
N GLU A 104 24.58 40.23 -68.79
CA GLU A 104 23.30 40.21 -68.07
C GLU A 104 23.02 38.84 -67.44
N ALA A 105 23.32 37.74 -68.14
CA ALA A 105 23.20 36.38 -67.59
C ALA A 105 24.19 36.10 -66.44
N ALA A 106 25.42 36.60 -66.53
CA ALA A 106 26.42 36.45 -65.47
C ALA A 106 26.06 37.27 -64.22
N GLU A 107 25.49 38.46 -64.38
CA GLU A 107 24.96 39.26 -63.26
C GLU A 107 23.74 38.59 -62.62
N ALA A 108 22.83 38.01 -63.41
CA ALA A 108 21.68 37.25 -62.90
C ALA A 108 22.11 36.02 -62.09
N LEU A 109 23.05 35.21 -62.60
CA LEU A 109 23.62 34.06 -61.88
C LEU A 109 24.34 34.47 -60.59
N ARG A 110 25.01 35.63 -60.60
CA ARG A 110 25.69 36.15 -59.41
C ARG A 110 24.68 36.61 -58.35
N ALA A 111 23.59 37.26 -58.76
CA ALA A 111 22.49 37.62 -57.88
C ALA A 111 21.79 36.39 -57.30
N GLU A 112 21.56 35.33 -58.09
CA GLU A 112 21.03 34.05 -57.61
C GLU A 112 21.96 33.36 -56.61
N LEU A 113 23.28 33.36 -56.88
CA LEU A 113 24.26 32.78 -55.97
C LEU A 113 24.36 33.55 -54.64
N ASP A 114 24.32 34.88 -54.69
CA ASP A 114 24.33 35.70 -53.48
C ASP A 114 23.01 35.56 -52.69
N ALA A 115 21.87 35.40 -53.37
CA ALA A 115 20.59 35.05 -52.74
C ALA A 115 20.63 33.66 -52.09
N ALA A 116 21.19 32.65 -52.78
CA ALA A 116 21.35 31.30 -52.24
C ALA A 116 22.27 31.28 -51.00
N ARG A 117 23.37 32.05 -51.01
CA ARG A 117 24.27 32.23 -49.85
C ARG A 117 23.59 32.98 -48.71
N GLY A 118 22.74 33.96 -49.02
CA GLY A 118 21.91 34.64 -48.03
C GLY A 118 20.96 33.66 -47.35
N HIS A 119 20.28 32.83 -48.13
CA HIS A 119 19.37 31.80 -47.63
C HIS A 119 20.10 30.72 -46.83
N GLU A 120 21.29 30.28 -47.26
CA GLU A 120 22.13 29.32 -46.53
C GLU A 120 22.54 29.86 -45.16
N ARG A 121 22.93 31.16 -45.08
CA ARG A 121 23.24 31.81 -43.80
C ARG A 121 22.03 31.93 -42.90
N GLU A 122 20.87 32.29 -43.45
CA GLU A 122 19.63 32.38 -42.69
C GLU A 122 19.22 31.00 -42.13
N LEU A 123 19.36 29.94 -42.92
CA LEU A 123 19.12 28.56 -42.49
C LEU A 123 20.12 28.13 -41.40
N ALA A 124 21.40 28.50 -41.54
CA ALA A 124 22.43 28.21 -40.54
C ALA A 124 22.17 28.93 -39.22
N ASP A 125 21.75 30.21 -39.26
CA ASP A 125 21.37 30.97 -38.08
C ASP A 125 20.11 30.40 -37.41
N GLN A 126 19.10 29.98 -38.18
CA GLN A 126 17.92 29.29 -37.64
C GLN A 126 18.29 27.95 -36.98
N LEU A 127 19.19 27.17 -37.58
CA LEU A 127 19.67 25.92 -37.01
C LEU A 127 20.47 26.18 -35.71
N ALA A 128 21.33 27.19 -35.69
CA ALA A 128 22.09 27.59 -34.52
C ALA A 128 21.19 28.09 -33.37
N GLN A 129 20.10 28.78 -33.69
CA GLN A 129 19.10 29.19 -32.70
C GLN A 129 18.24 28.03 -32.20
N SER A 130 18.07 26.96 -32.98
CA SER A 130 17.29 25.76 -32.59
C SER A 130 18.02 24.86 -31.60
N ALA A 131 19.35 24.77 -31.67
CA ALA A 131 20.17 23.94 -30.79
C ALA A 131 19.95 24.17 -29.27
N PRO A 132 20.00 25.41 -28.73
CA PRO A 132 19.75 25.62 -27.29
C PRO A 132 18.31 25.31 -26.86
N VAL A 133 17.34 25.43 -27.78
CA VAL A 133 15.94 25.06 -27.52
C VAL A 133 15.81 23.54 -27.40
N LEU A 134 16.48 22.78 -28.28
CA LEU A 134 16.51 21.32 -28.25
C LEU A 134 17.23 20.77 -27.02
N ASP A 135 18.37 21.36 -26.64
CA ASP A 135 19.07 21.01 -25.38
C ASP A 135 18.16 21.23 -24.16
N LYS A 136 17.42 22.35 -24.16
CA LYS A 136 16.46 22.63 -23.10
C LYS A 136 15.31 21.61 -23.09
N ALA A 137 14.80 21.21 -24.26
CA ALA A 137 13.77 20.19 -24.38
C ALA A 137 14.26 18.83 -23.85
N HIS A 138 15.49 18.42 -24.19
CA HIS A 138 16.10 17.18 -23.70
C HIS A 138 16.24 17.20 -22.17
N SER A 139 16.73 18.31 -21.60
CA SER A 139 16.82 18.50 -20.16
C SER A 139 15.47 18.40 -19.45
N VAL A 140 14.40 18.95 -20.05
CA VAL A 140 13.04 18.85 -19.52
C VAL A 140 12.53 17.40 -19.58
N CYS A 141 12.77 16.68 -20.68
CA CYS A 141 12.39 15.26 -20.81
C CYS A 141 13.08 14.39 -19.76
N ALA A 142 14.40 14.58 -19.55
CA ALA A 142 15.15 13.86 -18.54
C ALA A 142 14.63 14.11 -17.11
N LYS A 143 14.32 15.38 -16.78
CA LYS A 143 13.72 15.73 -15.49
C LYS A 143 12.35 15.07 -15.33
N LEU A 144 11.52 15.11 -16.37
CA LEU A 144 10.16 14.57 -16.33
C LEU A 144 10.16 13.04 -16.20
N SER A 145 11.11 12.35 -16.85
CA SER A 145 11.34 10.92 -16.66
C SER A 145 11.71 10.58 -15.21
N THR A 146 12.55 11.39 -14.57
CA THR A 146 12.88 11.24 -13.14
C THR A 146 11.65 11.43 -12.26
N ASP A 147 10.84 12.47 -12.52
CA ASP A 147 9.62 12.75 -11.77
C ASP A 147 8.59 11.60 -11.90
N VAL A 148 8.50 10.95 -13.06
CA VAL A 148 7.66 9.75 -13.27
C VAL A 148 8.14 8.56 -12.46
N GLY A 149 9.46 8.37 -12.33
CA GLY A 149 10.04 7.37 -11.45
C GLY A 149 9.62 7.57 -9.99
N HIS A 150 9.67 8.82 -9.51
CA HIS A 150 9.20 9.17 -8.16
C HIS A 150 7.70 8.94 -7.99
N LEU A 151 6.88 9.31 -8.98
CA LEU A 151 5.43 9.05 -8.94
C LEU A 151 5.12 7.56 -8.88
N SER A 152 5.86 6.73 -9.63
CA SER A 152 5.69 5.28 -9.63
C SER A 152 6.01 4.67 -8.26
N GLN A 153 7.04 5.20 -7.59
CA GLN A 153 7.38 4.79 -6.22
C GLN A 153 6.27 5.18 -5.23
N LEU A 154 5.76 6.41 -5.32
CA LEU A 154 4.66 6.89 -4.47
C LEU A 154 3.41 6.02 -4.60
N VAL A 155 3.08 5.59 -5.81
CA VAL A 155 1.95 4.69 -6.07
C VAL A 155 2.17 3.34 -5.39
N SER A 156 3.37 2.76 -5.55
CA SER A 156 3.73 1.50 -4.88
C SER A 156 3.64 1.61 -3.35
N ASP A 157 4.02 2.76 -2.78
CA ASP A 157 3.93 2.98 -1.34
C ASP A 157 2.48 3.16 -0.87
N VAL A 158 1.62 3.81 -1.67
CA VAL A 158 0.17 3.90 -1.42
C VAL A 158 -0.47 2.51 -1.45
N ASP A 159 -0.16 1.67 -2.46
CA ASP A 159 -0.70 0.31 -2.56
C ASP A 159 -0.32 -0.55 -1.35
N LYS A 160 0.94 -0.49 -0.90
CA LYS A 160 1.37 -1.15 0.34
C LYS A 160 0.61 -0.61 1.55
N GLY A 161 0.41 0.70 1.63
CA GLY A 161 -0.37 1.35 2.68
C GLY A 161 -1.81 0.86 2.73
N VAL A 162 -2.47 0.74 1.56
CA VAL A 162 -3.82 0.21 1.43
C VAL A 162 -3.91 -1.24 1.89
N GLU A 163 -2.94 -2.10 1.55
CA GLU A 163 -2.95 -3.49 2.01
C GLU A 163 -2.77 -3.60 3.53
N VAL A 164 -1.87 -2.82 4.12
CA VAL A 164 -1.71 -2.73 5.58
C VAL A 164 -3.00 -2.23 6.23
N GLN A 165 -3.65 -1.23 5.65
CA GLN A 165 -4.92 -0.71 6.14
C GLN A 165 -6.00 -1.80 6.11
N ARG A 166 -6.09 -2.60 5.03
CA ARG A 166 -7.06 -3.69 4.89
C ARG A 166 -6.89 -4.76 5.98
N VAL A 167 -5.65 -5.15 6.28
CA VAL A 167 -5.35 -6.09 7.37
C VAL A 167 -5.79 -5.52 8.72
N ARG A 168 -5.43 -4.26 9.01
CA ARG A 168 -5.81 -3.60 10.28
C ARG A 168 -7.32 -3.44 10.44
N LEU A 169 -8.05 -3.18 9.35
CA LEU A 169 -9.52 -3.14 9.38
C LEU A 169 -10.11 -4.49 9.76
N GLY A 170 -9.59 -5.59 9.20
CA GLY A 170 -10.02 -6.94 9.56
C GLY A 170 -9.75 -7.28 11.03
N GLU A 171 -8.56 -6.94 11.53
CA GLU A 171 -8.21 -7.12 12.95
C GLU A 171 -9.11 -6.30 13.88
N THR A 172 -9.37 -5.04 13.51
CA THR A 172 -10.23 -4.13 14.31
C THR A 172 -11.68 -4.59 14.28
N GLY A 173 -12.20 -5.03 13.13
CA GLY A 173 -13.56 -5.59 13.01
C GLY A 173 -13.74 -6.83 13.87
N GLY A 174 -12.78 -7.77 13.82
CA GLY A 174 -12.79 -8.94 14.70
C GLY A 174 -12.66 -8.59 16.19
N ALA A 175 -11.96 -7.51 16.54
CA ALA A 175 -11.91 -7.01 17.91
C ALA A 175 -13.26 -6.42 18.36
N MET A 176 -13.93 -5.65 17.49
CA MET A 176 -15.26 -5.10 17.78
C MET A 176 -16.33 -6.18 17.91
N GLU A 177 -16.24 -7.27 17.15
CA GLU A 177 -17.13 -8.43 17.31
C GLU A 177 -16.97 -9.09 18.69
N ARG A 178 -15.74 -9.21 19.18
CA ARG A 178 -15.48 -9.69 20.56
C ARG A 178 -16.01 -8.73 21.62
N VAL A 179 -15.92 -7.42 21.42
CA VAL A 179 -16.48 -6.42 22.34
C VAL A 179 -18.01 -6.52 22.37
N ALA A 180 -18.65 -6.65 21.20
CA ALA A 180 -20.10 -6.83 21.11
C ALA A 180 -20.56 -8.11 21.82
N GLU A 181 -19.82 -9.20 21.68
CA GLU A 181 -20.14 -10.46 22.36
C GLU A 181 -19.95 -10.35 23.89
N ALA A 182 -18.84 -9.77 24.34
CA ALA A 182 -18.60 -9.52 25.76
C ALA A 182 -19.69 -8.63 26.38
N ALA A 183 -20.22 -7.65 25.64
CA ALA A 183 -21.33 -6.80 26.07
C ALA A 183 -22.64 -7.59 26.21
N ARG A 184 -22.94 -8.53 25.29
CA ARG A 184 -24.11 -9.42 25.40
C ARG A 184 -23.97 -10.38 26.58
N GLU A 185 -22.79 -10.97 26.76
CA GLU A 185 -22.50 -11.85 27.90
C GLU A 185 -22.66 -11.09 29.23
N SER A 186 -22.10 -9.88 29.31
CA SER A 186 -22.24 -9.01 30.48
C SER A 186 -23.71 -8.70 30.78
N SER A 187 -24.51 -8.39 29.75
CA SER A 187 -25.96 -8.18 29.91
C SER A 187 -26.69 -9.42 30.44
N SER A 188 -26.32 -10.62 29.99
CA SER A 188 -26.88 -11.88 30.50
C SER A 188 -26.50 -12.13 31.96
N ARG A 189 -25.22 -11.93 32.30
CA ARG A 189 -24.72 -12.09 33.67
C ARG A 189 -25.37 -11.09 34.62
N VAL A 190 -25.58 -9.86 34.19
CA VAL A 190 -26.28 -8.85 34.99
C VAL A 190 -27.69 -9.29 35.34
N ARG A 191 -28.43 -9.92 34.42
CA ARG A 191 -29.77 -10.47 34.72
C ARG A 191 -29.71 -11.55 35.79
N GLU A 192 -28.80 -12.52 35.64
CA GLU A 192 -28.62 -13.59 36.63
C GLU A 192 -28.27 -13.05 38.02
N VAL A 193 -27.33 -12.10 38.09
CA VAL A 193 -26.94 -11.48 39.38
C VAL A 193 -28.08 -10.63 39.96
N SER A 194 -28.90 -9.99 39.11
CA SER A 194 -30.07 -9.23 39.56
C SER A 194 -31.13 -10.14 40.17
N ASP A 195 -31.40 -11.30 39.57
CA ASP A 195 -32.35 -12.29 40.09
C ASP A 195 -31.85 -12.86 41.44
N ASN A 196 -30.54 -13.10 41.56
CA ASN A 196 -29.92 -13.53 42.81
C ASN A 196 -30.03 -12.45 43.89
N ALA A 197 -29.75 -11.19 43.57
CA ALA A 197 -29.87 -10.07 44.50
C ALA A 197 -31.32 -9.90 45.01
N GLU A 198 -32.31 -10.01 44.12
CA GLU A 198 -33.73 -9.95 44.49
C GLU A 198 -34.15 -11.14 45.37
N THR A 199 -33.65 -12.34 45.08
CA THR A 199 -33.86 -13.52 45.91
C THR A 199 -33.25 -13.34 47.30
N SER A 200 -32.00 -12.88 47.39
CA SER A 200 -31.33 -12.58 48.66
C SER A 200 -32.03 -11.48 49.45
N ARG A 201 -32.53 -10.44 48.77
CA ARG A 201 -33.37 -9.40 49.39
C ARG A 201 -34.63 -10.00 50.00
N GLY A 202 -35.35 -10.84 49.26
CA GLY A 202 -36.55 -11.53 49.75
C GLY A 202 -36.27 -12.45 50.95
N GLN A 203 -35.13 -13.16 50.94
CA GLN A 203 -34.68 -13.96 52.08
C GLN A 203 -34.36 -13.10 53.30
N ALA A 204 -33.67 -11.97 53.11
CA ALA A 204 -33.34 -11.05 54.21
C ALA A 204 -34.59 -10.40 54.82
N VAL A 205 -35.57 -9.98 54.01
CA VAL A 205 -36.87 -9.48 54.49
C VAL A 205 -37.61 -10.54 55.30
N THR A 206 -37.59 -11.79 54.83
CA THR A 206 -38.19 -12.91 55.57
C THR A 206 -37.45 -13.13 56.89
N GLY A 207 -36.11 -13.11 56.87
CA GLY A 207 -35.27 -13.23 58.07
C GLY A 207 -35.51 -12.11 59.08
N GLU A 208 -35.66 -10.86 58.64
CA GLU A 208 -36.02 -9.73 59.49
C GLU A 208 -37.34 -9.99 60.22
N LYS A 209 -38.36 -10.47 59.50
CA LYS A 209 -39.67 -10.78 60.07
C LYS A 209 -39.60 -11.91 61.11
N GLU A 210 -38.88 -12.98 60.83
CA GLU A 210 -38.69 -14.09 61.78
C GLU A 210 -37.95 -13.64 63.05
N VAL A 211 -36.92 -12.80 62.90
CA VAL A 211 -36.20 -12.23 64.04
C VAL A 211 -37.11 -11.31 64.87
N HIS A 212 -37.95 -10.49 64.23
CA HIS A 212 -38.93 -9.68 64.94
C HIS A 212 -39.91 -10.55 65.75
N GLY A 213 -40.42 -11.63 65.17
CA GLY A 213 -41.27 -12.59 65.88
C GLY A 213 -40.55 -13.28 67.06
N ALA A 214 -39.24 -13.53 66.94
CA ALA A 214 -38.44 -14.04 68.04
C ALA A 214 -38.30 -13.02 69.18
N VAL A 215 -38.11 -11.73 68.87
CA VAL A 215 -38.08 -10.65 69.87
C VAL A 215 -39.41 -10.58 70.63
N ASP A 216 -40.55 -10.62 69.93
CA ASP A 216 -41.89 -10.62 70.55
C ASP A 216 -42.08 -11.82 71.49
N SER A 217 -41.60 -12.99 71.07
CA SER A 217 -41.64 -14.22 71.89
C SER A 217 -40.79 -14.09 73.15
N ILE A 218 -39.59 -13.49 73.04
CA ILE A 218 -38.70 -13.24 74.17
C ILE A 218 -39.33 -12.24 75.17
N GLU A 219 -39.97 -11.18 74.69
CA GLU A 219 -40.70 -10.24 75.56
C GLU A 219 -41.87 -10.92 76.29
N THR A 220 -42.54 -11.88 75.64
CA THR A 220 -43.58 -12.71 76.29
C THR A 220 -42.99 -13.60 77.40
N VAL A 221 -41.83 -14.22 77.15
CA VAL A 221 -41.10 -15.02 78.15
C VAL A 221 -40.67 -14.16 79.33
N LYS A 222 -40.15 -12.95 79.07
CA LYS A 222 -39.79 -11.97 80.10
C LYS A 222 -40.99 -11.62 80.99
N GLY A 223 -42.16 -11.38 80.41
CA GLY A 223 -43.39 -11.16 81.18
C GLY A 223 -43.73 -12.33 82.10
N THR A 224 -43.58 -13.56 81.59
CA THR A 224 -43.82 -14.78 82.38
C THR A 224 -42.83 -14.95 83.54
N ILE A 225 -41.56 -14.63 83.31
CA ILE A 225 -40.50 -14.66 84.34
C ILE A 225 -40.79 -13.63 85.43
N LEU A 226 -41.24 -12.42 85.07
CA LEU A 226 -41.62 -11.39 86.05
C LEU A 226 -42.81 -11.84 86.91
N HIS A 227 -43.82 -12.46 86.29
CA HIS A 227 -44.95 -13.06 87.04
C HIS A 227 -44.48 -14.18 87.98
N LEU A 228 -43.54 -15.03 87.54
CA LEU A 228 -42.98 -16.09 88.37
C LEU A 228 -42.21 -15.53 89.57
N LYS A 229 -41.48 -14.43 89.37
CA LYS A 229 -40.78 -13.70 90.45
C LYS A 229 -41.76 -13.22 91.51
N GLU A 230 -42.87 -12.61 91.10
CA GLU A 230 -43.93 -12.16 92.01
C GLU A 230 -44.56 -13.34 92.77
N ALA A 231 -44.85 -14.45 92.08
CA ALA A 231 -45.41 -15.65 92.70
C ALA A 231 -44.47 -16.26 93.75
N MET A 232 -43.16 -16.31 93.47
CA MET A 232 -42.15 -16.79 94.43
C MET A 232 -42.01 -15.85 95.63
N ALA A 233 -42.05 -14.52 95.41
CA ALA A 233 -42.06 -13.56 96.51
C ALA A 233 -43.28 -13.76 97.42
N GLY A 234 -44.46 -13.98 96.83
CA GLY A 234 -45.69 -14.30 97.56
C GLY A 234 -45.60 -15.62 98.34
N LEU A 235 -45.02 -16.68 97.74
CA LEU A 235 -44.78 -17.95 98.44
C LEU A 235 -43.84 -17.77 99.64
N GLY A 236 -42.80 -16.97 99.49
CA GLY A 236 -41.86 -16.64 100.56
C GLY A 236 -42.51 -15.90 101.73
N GLU A 237 -43.43 -14.96 101.45
CA GLU A 237 -44.26 -14.34 102.49
C GLU A 237 -45.16 -15.36 103.19
N LYS A 238 -45.88 -16.20 102.44
CA LYS A 238 -46.77 -17.20 103.04
C LYS A 238 -46.01 -18.22 103.90
N ALA A 239 -44.83 -18.65 103.46
CA ALA A 239 -43.98 -19.54 104.26
C ALA A 239 -43.48 -18.84 105.53
N ARG A 240 -43.21 -17.52 105.50
CA ARG A 240 -42.86 -16.72 106.68
C ARG A 240 -44.03 -16.61 107.67
N ASP A 241 -45.23 -16.33 107.16
CA ASP A 241 -46.46 -16.25 107.97
C ASP A 241 -46.73 -17.57 108.69
N ILE A 242 -46.60 -18.70 107.98
CA ILE A 242 -46.75 -20.04 108.57
C ILE A 242 -45.70 -20.26 109.67
N GLY A 243 -44.43 -19.90 109.42
CA GLY A 243 -43.38 -20.01 110.43
C GLY A 243 -43.70 -19.25 111.72
N GLN A 244 -44.26 -18.03 111.62
CA GLN A 244 -44.73 -17.28 112.79
C GLN A 244 -45.86 -17.98 113.54
N VAL A 245 -46.82 -18.55 112.82
CA VAL A 245 -47.92 -19.32 113.44
C VAL A 245 -47.38 -20.57 114.15
N MET A 246 -46.43 -21.28 113.55
CA MET A 246 -45.81 -22.46 114.16
C MET A 246 -45.07 -22.11 115.45
N ASN A 247 -44.38 -20.97 115.51
CA ASN A 247 -43.74 -20.49 116.74
C ASN A 247 -44.76 -20.26 117.86
N VAL A 248 -45.88 -19.61 117.56
CA VAL A 248 -46.98 -19.41 118.54
C VAL A 248 -47.55 -20.74 119.01
N ILE A 249 -47.75 -21.72 118.11
CA ILE A 249 -48.24 -23.05 118.49
C ILE A 249 -47.22 -23.76 119.40
N ASN A 250 -45.93 -23.64 119.11
CA ASN A 250 -44.88 -24.23 119.94
C ASN A 250 -44.87 -23.62 121.35
N GLU A 251 -44.98 -22.28 121.44
CA GLU A 251 -45.09 -21.56 122.71
C GLU A 251 -46.33 -22.00 123.50
N VAL A 252 -47.49 -22.15 122.84
CA VAL A 252 -48.72 -22.64 123.49
C VAL A 252 -48.57 -24.08 123.96
N ALA A 253 -47.94 -24.95 123.17
CA ALA A 253 -47.70 -26.34 123.53
C ALA A 253 -46.73 -26.44 124.73
N ASP A 254 -45.66 -25.66 124.75
CA ASP A 254 -44.71 -25.60 125.88
C ASP A 254 -45.38 -25.05 127.16
N GLN A 255 -46.18 -23.99 127.04
CA GLN A 255 -47.00 -23.50 128.16
C GLN A 255 -47.99 -24.56 128.65
N THR A 256 -48.63 -25.29 127.74
CA THR A 256 -49.56 -26.38 128.10
C THR A 256 -48.83 -27.53 128.80
N ASN A 257 -47.63 -27.86 128.35
CA ASN A 257 -46.76 -28.85 128.97
C ASN A 257 -46.39 -28.45 130.41
N LEU A 258 -46.01 -27.19 130.63
CA LEU A 258 -45.72 -26.63 131.95
C LEU A 258 -46.95 -26.59 132.86
N LEU A 259 -48.12 -26.21 132.33
CA LEU A 259 -49.39 -26.23 133.07
C LEU A 259 -49.79 -27.65 133.48
N ALA A 260 -49.65 -28.60 132.56
CA ALA A 260 -49.93 -30.01 132.81
C ALA A 260 -48.99 -30.61 133.86
N LEU A 261 -47.70 -30.25 133.82
CA LEU A 261 -46.73 -30.63 134.84
C LEU A 261 -47.11 -30.09 136.23
N ASN A 262 -47.47 -28.80 136.32
CA ASN A 262 -47.93 -28.20 137.57
C ASN A 262 -49.21 -28.87 138.10
N ALA A 263 -50.15 -29.21 137.21
CA ALA A 263 -51.37 -29.93 137.56
C ALA A 263 -51.08 -31.37 138.05
N ALA A 264 -50.13 -32.08 137.43
CA ALA A 264 -49.71 -33.40 137.84
C ALA A 264 -49.05 -33.38 139.24
N ILE A 265 -48.23 -32.36 139.52
CA ILE A 265 -47.62 -32.13 140.84
C ILE A 265 -48.71 -31.90 141.90
N GLU A 266 -49.69 -31.02 141.64
CA GLU A 266 -50.74 -30.71 142.61
C GLU A 266 -51.71 -31.90 142.80
N ALA A 267 -51.98 -32.67 141.74
CA ALA A 267 -52.75 -33.91 141.82
C ALA A 267 -52.05 -34.99 142.66
N ALA A 268 -50.72 -35.12 142.55
CA ALA A 268 -49.92 -36.00 143.42
C ALA A 268 -49.96 -35.53 144.88
N ARG A 269 -50.00 -34.21 145.11
CA ARG A 269 -50.08 -33.59 146.44
C ARG A 269 -51.41 -33.84 147.14
N ALA A 270 -52.50 -33.97 146.39
CA ALA A 270 -53.85 -34.30 146.89
C ALA A 270 -54.05 -35.80 147.22
N GLY A 271 -53.05 -36.66 147.00
CA GLY A 271 -53.09 -38.08 147.35
C GLY A 271 -54.17 -38.87 146.61
N GLU A 272 -54.92 -39.73 147.32
CA GLU A 272 -55.97 -40.59 146.74
C GLU A 272 -57.10 -39.78 146.06
N ALA A 273 -57.41 -38.57 146.54
CA ALA A 273 -58.46 -37.71 145.96
C ALA A 273 -58.04 -37.09 144.60
N GLY A 274 -56.74 -36.94 144.34
CA GLY A 274 -56.19 -36.35 143.12
C GLY A 274 -55.90 -37.36 142.01
N ARG A 275 -56.07 -38.66 142.25
CA ARG A 275 -55.61 -39.73 141.36
C ARG A 275 -56.23 -39.68 139.95
N GLY A 276 -57.51 -39.31 139.83
CA GLY A 276 -58.18 -39.10 138.54
C GLY A 276 -57.65 -37.87 137.78
N PHE A 277 -57.34 -36.79 138.50
CA PHE A 277 -56.74 -35.58 137.94
C PHE A 277 -55.29 -35.80 137.48
N ALA A 278 -54.51 -36.61 138.21
CA ALA A 278 -53.13 -36.93 137.84
C ALA A 278 -53.05 -37.63 136.47
N VAL A 279 -53.97 -38.56 136.19
CA VAL A 279 -54.03 -39.26 134.89
C VAL A 279 -54.36 -38.30 133.75
N VAL A 280 -55.30 -37.37 133.96
CA VAL A 280 -55.65 -36.36 132.96
C VAL A 280 -54.47 -35.40 132.73
N ALA A 281 -53.80 -34.96 133.79
CA ALA A 281 -52.64 -34.08 133.69
C ALA A 281 -51.48 -34.72 132.92
N ASP A 282 -51.16 -36.00 133.17
CA ASP A 282 -50.14 -36.72 132.41
C ASP A 282 -50.53 -36.94 130.94
N GLU A 283 -51.81 -37.14 130.63
CA GLU A 283 -52.28 -37.28 129.24
C GLU A 283 -52.20 -35.94 128.49
N VAL A 284 -52.55 -34.82 129.14
CA VAL A 284 -52.37 -33.47 128.58
C VAL A 284 -50.88 -33.16 128.38
N ARG A 285 -50.01 -33.57 129.30
CA ARG A 285 -48.55 -33.42 129.17
C ARG A 285 -48.02 -34.16 127.95
N LYS A 286 -48.38 -35.43 127.78
CA LYS A 286 -48.01 -36.22 126.59
C LYS A 286 -48.55 -35.63 125.29
N LEU A 287 -49.77 -35.09 125.31
CA LEU A 287 -50.35 -34.42 124.15
C LEU A 287 -49.59 -33.14 123.79
N ALA A 288 -49.17 -32.37 124.80
CA ALA A 288 -48.33 -31.18 124.61
C ALA A 288 -46.95 -31.54 124.06
N GLU A 289 -46.26 -32.54 124.62
CA GLU A 289 -44.98 -33.05 124.10
C GLU A 289 -45.09 -33.55 122.65
N LYS A 290 -46.17 -34.29 122.33
CA LYS A 290 -46.44 -34.75 120.96
C LYS A 290 -46.75 -33.60 120.01
N THR A 291 -47.45 -32.57 120.50
CA THR A 291 -47.72 -31.35 119.73
C THR A 291 -46.41 -30.65 119.42
N MET A 292 -45.56 -30.36 120.42
CA MET A 292 -44.23 -29.75 120.21
C MET A 292 -43.38 -30.50 119.18
N GLY A 293 -43.37 -31.83 119.23
CA GLY A 293 -42.69 -32.66 118.22
C GLY A 293 -43.22 -32.45 116.80
N ALA A 294 -44.54 -32.50 116.61
CA ALA A 294 -45.17 -32.25 115.32
C ALA A 294 -44.98 -30.80 114.84
N THR A 295 -45.03 -29.82 115.75
CA THR A 295 -44.78 -28.41 115.46
C THR A 295 -43.38 -28.20 114.90
N LYS A 296 -42.38 -28.88 115.49
CA LYS A 296 -41.00 -28.84 115.04
C LYS A 296 -40.80 -29.46 113.66
N GLU A 297 -41.43 -30.60 113.37
CA GLU A 297 -41.38 -31.21 112.03
C GLU A 297 -41.95 -30.27 110.96
N VAL A 298 -43.04 -29.56 111.27
CA VAL A 298 -43.62 -28.56 110.36
C VAL A 298 -42.72 -27.32 110.25
N GLU A 299 -42.08 -26.87 111.33
CA GLU A 299 -41.11 -25.76 111.30
C GLU A 299 -39.91 -26.08 110.39
N GLU A 300 -39.36 -27.30 110.49
CA GLU A 300 -38.29 -27.79 109.61
C GLU A 300 -38.74 -27.81 108.13
N ALA A 301 -39.96 -28.27 107.84
CA ALA A 301 -40.51 -28.26 106.49
C ALA A 301 -40.73 -26.83 105.95
N VAL A 302 -41.20 -25.91 106.79
CA VAL A 302 -41.37 -24.50 106.43
C VAL A 302 -40.04 -23.83 106.15
N HIS A 303 -39.00 -24.11 106.96
CA HIS A 303 -37.66 -23.60 106.72
C HIS A 303 -37.08 -24.13 105.39
N ALA A 304 -37.31 -25.41 105.05
CA ALA A 304 -36.92 -25.96 103.76
C ALA A 304 -37.63 -25.25 102.59
N ILE A 305 -38.94 -24.98 102.70
CA ILE A 305 -39.71 -24.22 101.70
C ILE A 305 -39.16 -22.80 101.54
N GLN A 306 -38.82 -22.12 102.65
CA GLN A 306 -38.24 -20.78 102.61
C GLN A 306 -36.90 -20.75 101.87
N GLU A 307 -36.02 -21.72 102.16
CA GLU A 307 -34.71 -21.81 101.51
C GLU A 307 -34.83 -22.16 100.01
N GLU A 308 -35.68 -23.13 99.64
CA GLU A 308 -35.93 -23.42 98.23
C GLU A 308 -36.56 -22.23 97.49
N THR A 309 -37.47 -21.51 98.14
CA THR A 309 -38.07 -20.30 97.54
C THR A 309 -36.99 -19.23 97.29
N ARG A 310 -36.05 -19.04 98.23
CA ARG A 310 -34.94 -18.09 98.08
C ARG A 310 -34.05 -18.46 96.89
N LEU A 311 -33.66 -19.74 96.77
CA LEU A 311 -32.88 -20.25 95.64
C LEU A 311 -33.62 -20.10 94.30
N ASN A 312 -34.94 -20.34 94.29
CA ASN A 312 -35.76 -20.15 93.10
C ASN A 312 -35.85 -18.68 92.67
N VAL A 313 -35.92 -17.73 93.61
CA VAL A 313 -35.89 -16.28 93.28
C VAL A 313 -34.56 -15.90 92.61
N GLU A 314 -33.42 -16.37 93.13
CA GLU A 314 -32.11 -16.14 92.52
C GLU A 314 -32.04 -16.69 91.08
N THR A 315 -32.60 -17.89 90.87
CA THR A 315 -32.67 -18.53 89.55
C THR A 315 -33.56 -17.75 88.58
N VAL A 316 -34.70 -17.24 89.07
CA VAL A 316 -35.63 -16.41 88.29
C VAL A 316 -35.00 -15.06 87.91
N ASP A 317 -34.22 -14.45 88.81
CA ASP A 317 -33.49 -13.21 88.53
C ASP A 317 -32.41 -13.41 87.45
N GLU A 318 -31.68 -14.51 87.50
CA GLU A 318 -30.72 -14.84 86.45
C GLU A 318 -31.41 -15.13 85.11
N ALA A 319 -32.54 -15.85 85.13
CA ALA A 319 -33.34 -16.08 83.93
C ALA A 319 -33.85 -14.77 83.30
N ALA A 320 -34.27 -13.80 84.13
CA ALA A 320 -34.68 -12.48 83.66
C ALA A 320 -33.53 -11.74 82.97
N ARG A 321 -32.32 -11.77 83.56
CA ARG A 321 -31.12 -11.15 82.99
C ARG A 321 -30.75 -11.77 81.63
N LEU A 322 -30.72 -13.10 81.54
CA LEU A 322 -30.42 -13.82 80.30
C LEU A 322 -31.47 -13.57 79.20
N THR A 323 -32.73 -13.37 79.58
CA THR A 323 -33.82 -13.06 78.64
C THR A 323 -33.64 -11.67 78.03
N VAL A 324 -33.26 -10.66 78.84
CA VAL A 324 -32.94 -9.32 78.33
C VAL A 324 -31.75 -9.36 77.37
N GLU A 325 -30.68 -10.04 77.73
CA GLU A 325 -29.51 -10.19 76.85
C GLU A 325 -29.88 -10.89 75.52
N SER A 326 -30.77 -11.89 75.58
CA SER A 326 -31.26 -12.59 74.39
C SER A 326 -32.09 -11.68 73.49
N ALA A 327 -32.95 -10.82 74.06
CA ALA A 327 -33.72 -9.83 73.32
C ALA A 327 -32.81 -8.84 72.57
N GLU A 328 -31.77 -8.33 73.25
CA GLU A 328 -30.81 -7.42 72.64
C GLU A 328 -30.03 -8.08 71.48
N ARG A 329 -29.59 -9.34 71.67
CA ARG A 329 -28.91 -10.11 70.62
C ARG A 329 -29.82 -10.34 69.41
N ALA A 330 -31.08 -10.69 69.63
CA ALA A 330 -32.07 -10.86 68.57
C ALA A 330 -32.33 -9.53 67.84
N SER A 331 -32.49 -8.42 68.57
CA SER A 331 -32.67 -7.09 67.95
C SER A 331 -31.52 -6.74 67.01
N ARG A 332 -30.27 -6.97 67.44
CA ARG A 332 -29.08 -6.73 66.59
C ARG A 332 -29.06 -7.63 65.35
N ALA A 333 -29.51 -8.87 65.46
CA ALA A 333 -29.65 -9.74 64.28
C ALA A 333 -30.67 -9.17 63.28
N GLY A 334 -31.74 -8.52 63.76
CA GLY A 334 -32.71 -7.83 62.94
C GLY A 334 -32.12 -6.61 62.22
N ASP A 335 -31.26 -5.84 62.90
CA ASP A 335 -30.52 -4.73 62.29
C ASP A 335 -29.63 -5.22 61.14
N PHE A 336 -28.91 -6.33 61.31
CA PHE A 336 -28.11 -6.92 60.23
C PHE A 336 -28.96 -7.38 59.03
N MET A 337 -30.16 -7.92 59.27
CA MET A 337 -31.07 -8.27 58.17
C MET A 337 -31.48 -7.02 57.37
N ARG A 338 -31.76 -5.89 58.05
CA ARG A 338 -32.05 -4.61 57.38
C ARG A 338 -30.87 -4.08 56.57
N GLU A 339 -29.66 -4.18 57.10
CA GLU A 339 -28.45 -3.80 56.36
C GLU A 339 -28.29 -4.64 55.09
N ILE A 340 -28.55 -5.95 55.15
CA ILE A 340 -28.53 -6.83 53.96
C ILE A 340 -29.57 -6.39 52.94
N VAL A 341 -30.80 -6.05 53.37
CA VAL A 341 -31.84 -5.54 52.46
C VAL A 341 -31.36 -4.29 51.73
N GLY A 342 -30.82 -3.30 52.45
CA GLY A 342 -30.28 -2.08 51.85
C GLY A 342 -29.11 -2.36 50.90
N GLY A 343 -28.20 -3.26 51.26
CA GLY A 343 -27.07 -3.65 50.42
C GLY A 343 -27.51 -4.36 49.12
N MET A 344 -28.59 -5.15 49.16
CA MET A 344 -29.16 -5.77 47.96
C MET A 344 -29.86 -4.75 47.06
N GLU A 345 -30.52 -3.74 47.62
CA GLU A 345 -31.11 -2.64 46.84
C GLU A 345 -30.03 -1.80 46.12
N GLU A 346 -28.93 -1.50 46.81
CA GLU A 346 -27.78 -0.82 46.20
C GLU A 346 -27.16 -1.68 45.08
N THR A 347 -27.00 -2.97 45.32
CA THR A 347 -26.50 -3.94 44.32
C THR A 347 -27.38 -3.94 43.08
N ALA A 348 -28.70 -3.96 43.23
CA ALA A 348 -29.64 -3.87 42.12
C ALA A 348 -29.49 -2.54 41.33
N GLY A 349 -29.26 -1.43 42.05
CA GLY A 349 -28.93 -0.14 41.45
C GLY A 349 -27.67 -0.17 40.59
N HIS A 350 -26.58 -0.75 41.10
CA HIS A 350 -25.32 -0.90 40.34
C HIS A 350 -25.48 -1.80 39.11
N LEU A 351 -26.22 -2.90 39.23
CA LEU A 351 -26.49 -3.81 38.11
C LEU A 351 -27.23 -3.11 36.97
N LYS A 352 -28.17 -2.21 37.29
CA LYS A 352 -28.86 -1.40 36.27
C LYS A 352 -27.90 -0.52 35.46
N ILE A 353 -26.92 0.09 36.13
CA ILE A 353 -25.89 0.91 35.47
C ILE A 353 -25.00 0.03 34.58
N ILE A 354 -24.61 -1.16 35.04
CA ILE A 354 -23.81 -2.10 34.24
C ILE A 354 -24.59 -2.57 33.01
N ALA A 355 -25.88 -2.89 33.14
CA ALA A 355 -26.73 -3.24 32.00
C ALA A 355 -26.81 -2.11 30.96
N GLN A 356 -26.94 -0.87 31.41
CA GLN A 356 -26.92 0.29 30.52
C GLN A 356 -25.58 0.41 29.79
N GLY A 357 -24.46 0.34 30.51
CA GLY A 357 -23.13 0.41 29.91
C GLY A 357 -22.87 -0.73 28.91
N ALA A 358 -23.37 -1.93 29.18
CA ALA A 358 -23.29 -3.05 28.24
C ALA A 358 -24.12 -2.80 26.96
N ALA A 359 -25.31 -2.20 27.08
CA ALA A 359 -26.12 -1.82 25.92
C ALA A 359 -25.41 -0.75 25.07
N GLU A 360 -24.86 0.28 25.70
CA GLU A 360 -24.09 1.35 25.04
C GLU A 360 -22.84 0.79 24.33
N GLN A 361 -22.12 -0.15 24.96
CA GLN A 361 -20.98 -0.84 24.32
C GLN A 361 -21.39 -1.65 23.09
N SER A 362 -22.55 -2.31 23.13
CA SER A 362 -23.06 -3.08 21.98
C SER A 362 -23.41 -2.17 20.81
N GLU A 363 -24.06 -1.04 21.08
CA GLU A 363 -24.39 -0.03 20.07
C GLU A 363 -23.12 0.59 19.47
N SER A 364 -22.18 1.03 20.32
CA SER A 364 -20.90 1.61 19.90
C SER A 364 -20.07 0.64 19.06
N SER A 365 -20.08 -0.65 19.39
CA SER A 365 -19.42 -1.68 18.59
C SER A 365 -20.05 -1.82 17.19
N THR A 366 -21.38 -1.70 17.10
CA THR A 366 -22.10 -1.76 15.82
C THR A 366 -21.77 -0.55 14.96
N GLN A 367 -21.84 0.66 15.52
CA GLN A 367 -21.47 1.90 14.83
C GLN A 367 -20.01 1.89 14.38
N THR A 368 -19.11 1.35 15.20
CA THR A 368 -17.69 1.22 14.83
C THR A 368 -17.51 0.26 13.66
N ASN A 369 -18.23 -0.87 13.63
CA ASN A 369 -18.19 -1.79 12.49
C ASN A 369 -18.71 -1.15 11.20
N GLU A 370 -19.76 -0.34 11.27
CA GLU A 370 -20.25 0.43 10.11
C GLU A 370 -19.19 1.41 9.61
N ALA A 371 -18.52 2.14 10.50
CA ALA A 371 -17.42 3.03 10.13
C ALA A 371 -16.23 2.27 9.53
N LEU A 372 -15.91 1.08 10.04
CA LEU A 372 -14.85 0.23 9.46
C LEU A 372 -15.21 -0.25 8.04
N GLU A 373 -16.48 -0.53 7.78
CA GLU A 373 -16.97 -0.88 6.45
C GLU A 373 -16.82 0.28 5.46
N GLU A 374 -17.17 1.51 5.88
CA GLU A 374 -16.93 2.70 5.07
C GLU A 374 -15.45 2.90 4.75
N ILE A 375 -14.56 2.71 5.73
CA ILE A 375 -13.12 2.82 5.53
C ILE A 375 -12.63 1.71 4.58
N ARG A 376 -13.20 0.49 4.65
CA ARG A 376 -12.89 -0.59 3.71
C ARG A 376 -13.23 -0.20 2.27
N HIS A 377 -14.40 0.39 2.04
CA HIS A 377 -14.78 0.89 0.71
C HIS A 377 -13.86 2.01 0.22
N VAL A 378 -13.40 2.91 1.08
CA VAL A 378 -12.43 3.95 0.71
C VAL A 378 -11.08 3.32 0.33
N ALA A 379 -10.63 2.31 1.06
CA ALA A 379 -9.39 1.58 0.76
C ALA A 379 -9.47 0.87 -0.60
N GLU A 380 -10.58 0.17 -0.89
CA GLU A 380 -10.83 -0.49 -2.19
C GLU A 380 -10.83 0.51 -3.36
N ARG A 381 -11.50 1.65 -3.19
CA ARG A 381 -11.49 2.72 -4.19
C ARG A 381 -10.11 3.33 -4.39
N THR A 382 -9.33 3.44 -3.32
CA THR A 382 -7.95 3.95 -3.39
C THR A 382 -7.06 3.01 -4.20
N ALA A 383 -7.15 1.69 -3.97
CA ALA A 383 -6.45 0.70 -4.77
C ALA A 383 -6.83 0.76 -6.26
N ALA A 384 -8.12 0.83 -6.58
CA ALA A 384 -8.58 0.95 -7.97
C ALA A 384 -8.08 2.23 -8.67
N ASN A 385 -8.02 3.34 -7.93
CA ASN A 385 -7.45 4.59 -8.43
C ASN A 385 -5.93 4.47 -8.67
N MET A 386 -5.20 3.76 -7.80
CA MET A 386 -3.76 3.53 -7.98
C MET A 386 -3.46 2.63 -9.19
N GLU A 387 -4.29 1.63 -9.46
CA GLU A 387 -4.19 0.82 -10.68
C GLU A 387 -4.35 1.70 -11.95
N THR A 388 -5.37 2.56 -11.94
CA THR A 388 -5.61 3.52 -13.04
C THR A 388 -4.46 4.51 -13.19
N PHE A 389 -3.92 5.01 -12.09
CA PHE A 389 -2.81 5.94 -12.08
C PHE A 389 -1.50 5.28 -12.56
N THR A 390 -1.27 4.01 -12.21
CA THR A 390 -0.16 3.21 -12.73
C THR A 390 -0.23 3.10 -14.26
N ALA A 391 -1.41 2.79 -14.81
CA ALA A 391 -1.61 2.74 -16.26
C ALA A 391 -1.32 4.09 -16.93
N ALA A 392 -1.78 5.20 -16.32
CA ALA A 392 -1.50 6.55 -16.82
C ALA A 392 -0.01 6.90 -16.77
N LEU A 393 0.71 6.53 -15.70
CA LEU A 393 2.15 6.73 -15.57
C LEU A 393 2.93 5.94 -16.63
N LEU A 394 2.54 4.70 -16.91
CA LEU A 394 3.16 3.89 -17.97
C LEU A 394 2.99 4.53 -19.35
N SER A 395 1.77 4.99 -19.67
CA SER A 395 1.51 5.71 -20.92
C SER A 395 2.31 7.01 -21.00
N PHE A 396 2.43 7.74 -19.89
CA PHE A 396 3.18 8.99 -19.84
C PHE A 396 4.69 8.75 -19.97
N LYS A 397 5.24 7.71 -19.34
CA LYS A 397 6.63 7.27 -19.51
C LYS A 397 6.92 6.97 -20.99
N SER A 398 6.06 6.20 -21.65
CA SER A 398 6.21 5.89 -23.07
C SER A 398 6.19 7.13 -23.96
N GLY A 399 5.32 8.11 -23.68
CA GLY A 399 5.27 9.37 -24.42
C GLY A 399 6.52 10.24 -24.20
N MET A 400 7.12 10.19 -23.00
CA MET A 400 8.38 10.88 -22.72
C MET A 400 9.57 10.25 -23.43
N GLU A 401 9.60 8.93 -23.54
CA GLU A 401 10.63 8.22 -24.31
C GLU A 401 10.52 8.53 -25.82
N GLU A 402 9.29 8.62 -26.35
CA GLU A 402 9.05 9.04 -27.73
C GLU A 402 9.51 10.50 -27.95
N LEU A 403 9.20 11.40 -27.02
CA LEU A 403 9.65 12.79 -27.10
C LEU A 403 11.18 12.91 -27.01
N ASP A 404 11.82 12.16 -26.12
CA ASP A 404 13.28 12.13 -26.00
C ASP A 404 13.95 11.63 -27.28
N MET A 405 13.39 10.58 -27.90
CA MET A 405 13.84 10.11 -29.22
C MET A 405 13.73 11.19 -30.30
N ILE A 406 12.60 11.90 -30.38
CA ILE A 406 12.39 12.98 -31.36
C ILE A 406 13.38 14.13 -31.12
N VAL A 407 13.56 14.56 -29.87
CA VAL A 407 14.50 15.63 -29.52
C VAL A 407 15.93 15.22 -29.84
N ASN A 408 16.33 14.00 -29.51
CA ASN A 408 17.67 13.50 -29.81
C ASN A 408 17.93 13.41 -31.32
N ALA A 409 16.94 12.97 -32.11
CA ALA A 409 17.04 12.94 -33.57
C ALA A 409 17.12 14.36 -34.18
N LEU A 410 16.44 15.34 -33.60
CA LEU A 410 16.56 16.76 -33.99
C LEU A 410 17.94 17.36 -33.64
N VAL A 411 18.52 16.98 -32.51
CA VAL A 411 19.87 17.43 -32.07
C VAL A 411 20.97 16.81 -32.95
N THR A 412 20.85 15.52 -33.27
CA THR A 412 21.86 14.78 -34.03
C THR A 412 21.77 14.98 -35.54
N GLY A 413 20.71 15.63 -36.04
CA GLY A 413 20.46 15.84 -37.47
C GLY A 413 20.05 14.56 -38.22
N ASP A 414 19.79 13.47 -37.51
CA ASP A 414 19.33 12.20 -38.08
C ASP A 414 17.80 12.19 -38.20
N TYR A 415 17.28 13.03 -39.11
CA TYR A 415 15.84 13.17 -39.35
C TYR A 415 15.18 11.86 -39.84
N ALA A 416 15.96 10.91 -40.37
CA ALA A 416 15.49 9.58 -40.74
C ALA A 416 15.12 8.74 -39.51
N GLN A 417 15.76 8.98 -38.36
CA GLN A 417 15.43 8.34 -37.08
C GLN A 417 14.17 8.95 -36.44
N ALA A 418 13.93 10.26 -36.60
CA ALA A 418 12.71 10.94 -36.16
C ALA A 418 11.47 10.59 -37.00
N ALA A 419 11.62 10.48 -38.32
CA ALA A 419 10.50 10.23 -39.25
C ALA A 419 10.09 8.74 -39.34
N ALA A 420 10.96 7.82 -38.91
CA ALA A 420 10.65 6.40 -38.81
C ALA A 420 9.88 6.07 -37.53
N SER A 421 8.68 6.64 -37.39
CA SER A 421 7.75 6.43 -36.25
C SER A 421 7.51 4.96 -35.87
N ASP A 422 7.79 4.02 -36.77
CA ASP A 422 7.47 2.60 -36.63
C ASP A 422 8.70 1.67 -36.53
N LYS A 423 9.93 2.20 -36.56
CA LYS A 423 11.17 1.39 -36.48
C LYS A 423 12.13 1.92 -35.42
N PHE A 424 12.28 1.17 -34.34
CA PHE A 424 13.18 1.43 -33.24
C PHE A 424 14.66 1.14 -33.57
N VAL A 425 14.92 0.15 -34.41
CA VAL A 425 16.25 -0.20 -34.94
C VAL A 425 16.21 -0.12 -36.47
N GLN A 426 17.12 0.67 -37.04
CA GLN A 426 17.29 0.80 -38.48
C GLN A 426 18.53 0.06 -38.96
N TRP A 427 18.39 -0.66 -40.08
CA TRP A 427 19.55 -1.27 -40.74
C TRP A 427 20.41 -0.18 -41.38
N THR A 428 21.68 -0.10 -40.97
CA THR A 428 22.65 0.86 -41.50
C THR A 428 23.82 0.14 -42.16
N PRO A 429 24.61 0.80 -43.01
CA PRO A 429 25.82 0.21 -43.58
C PRO A 429 26.85 -0.26 -42.54
N LYS A 430 26.78 0.23 -41.29
CA LYS A 430 27.65 -0.20 -40.18
C LYS A 430 27.29 -1.58 -39.63
N LEU A 431 26.10 -2.09 -39.91
CA LEU A 431 25.61 -3.41 -39.49
C LEU A 431 25.79 -4.46 -40.60
N ASP A 432 26.31 -4.07 -41.76
CA ASP A 432 26.48 -4.94 -42.92
C ASP A 432 27.86 -5.60 -42.89
N LEU A 433 27.89 -6.90 -42.64
CA LEU A 433 29.12 -7.70 -42.57
C LEU A 433 29.56 -8.22 -43.95
N ARG A 434 28.78 -7.94 -45.01
CA ARG A 434 28.97 -8.45 -46.37
C ARG A 434 28.96 -9.98 -46.46
N VAL A 435 28.23 -10.63 -45.56
CA VAL A 435 28.03 -12.08 -45.53
C VAL A 435 26.53 -12.34 -45.64
N PRO A 436 25.99 -12.58 -46.86
CA PRO A 436 24.56 -12.53 -47.12
C PRO A 436 23.70 -13.46 -46.25
N ALA A 437 24.25 -14.59 -45.78
CA ALA A 437 23.54 -15.49 -44.89
C ALA A 437 23.38 -14.93 -43.47
N ILE A 438 24.43 -14.29 -42.94
CA ILE A 438 24.47 -13.69 -41.61
C ILE A 438 23.71 -12.36 -41.59
N ASP A 439 23.91 -11.51 -42.60
CA ASP A 439 23.20 -10.22 -42.71
C ASP A 439 21.67 -10.42 -42.78
N ARG A 440 21.19 -11.52 -43.41
CA ARG A 440 19.76 -11.87 -43.40
C ARG A 440 19.25 -12.22 -42.01
N GLN A 441 20.06 -12.91 -41.20
CA GLN A 441 19.69 -13.27 -39.83
C GLN A 441 19.69 -12.03 -38.92
N HIS A 442 20.69 -11.17 -39.06
CA HIS A 442 20.79 -9.89 -38.35
C HIS A 442 19.63 -8.93 -38.68
N ARG A 443 19.23 -8.83 -39.95
CA ARG A 443 18.04 -8.04 -40.35
C ARG A 443 16.77 -8.56 -39.67
N ARG A 444 16.62 -9.88 -39.56
CA ARG A 444 15.46 -10.49 -38.88
C ARG A 444 15.48 -10.26 -37.37
N LEU A 445 16.65 -10.20 -36.73
CA LEU A 445 16.76 -9.77 -35.33
C LEU A 445 16.31 -8.32 -35.14
N CYS A 446 16.72 -7.42 -36.03
CA CYS A 446 16.27 -6.04 -36.03
C CYS A 446 14.74 -5.95 -36.18
N ASP A 447 14.14 -6.77 -37.05
CA ASP A 447 12.70 -6.82 -37.25
C ASP A 447 11.94 -7.27 -35.99
N TYR A 448 12.44 -8.28 -35.26
CA TYR A 448 11.82 -8.71 -34.01
C TYR A 448 11.87 -7.64 -32.91
N ILE A 449 12.96 -6.87 -32.82
CA ILE A 449 13.04 -5.73 -31.90
C ILE A 449 12.03 -4.64 -32.30
N ASN A 450 11.88 -4.39 -33.61
CA ASN A 450 10.89 -3.45 -34.12
C ASN A 450 9.44 -3.93 -33.90
N ASP A 451 9.18 -5.23 -34.00
CA ASP A 451 7.88 -5.82 -33.66
C ASP A 451 7.54 -5.65 -32.18
N LEU A 452 8.53 -5.85 -31.31
CA LEU A 452 8.36 -5.65 -29.87
C LEU A 452 8.09 -4.18 -29.55
N TYR A 453 8.82 -3.25 -30.17
CA TYR A 453 8.57 -1.81 -30.07
C TYR A 453 7.17 -1.43 -30.55
N ARG A 454 6.72 -1.94 -31.70
CA ARG A 454 5.36 -1.66 -32.23
C ARG A 454 4.27 -2.24 -31.34
N ALA A 455 4.48 -3.42 -30.75
CA ALA A 455 3.53 -4.01 -29.83
C ALA A 455 3.41 -3.19 -28.53
N MET A 456 4.54 -2.69 -28.02
CA MET A 456 4.58 -1.78 -26.87
C MET A 456 3.86 -0.45 -27.19
N LYS A 457 4.20 0.19 -28.32
CA LYS A 457 3.59 1.47 -28.77
C LYS A 457 2.07 1.39 -28.93
N ASN A 458 1.56 0.25 -29.37
CA ASN A 458 0.12 0.04 -29.60
C ASN A 458 -0.64 -0.50 -28.37
N ASN A 459 -0.08 -0.40 -27.16
CA ASN A 459 -0.69 -0.87 -25.90
C ASN A 459 -1.22 -2.31 -26.00
N ARG A 460 -0.46 -3.20 -26.63
CA ARG A 460 -0.83 -4.61 -26.77
C ARG A 460 -0.82 -5.32 -25.42
N THR A 461 -1.61 -6.38 -25.31
CA THR A 461 -1.78 -7.13 -24.06
C THR A 461 -0.48 -7.81 -23.61
N GLY A 462 -0.32 -8.06 -22.32
CA GLY A 462 0.86 -8.76 -21.78
C GLY A 462 1.13 -10.12 -22.43
N VAL A 463 0.08 -10.81 -22.88
CA VAL A 463 0.16 -12.09 -23.62
C VAL A 463 0.77 -11.92 -25.02
N GLU A 464 0.39 -10.87 -25.75
CA GLU A 464 0.94 -10.57 -27.07
C GLU A 464 2.41 -10.16 -26.96
N LEU A 465 2.76 -9.32 -25.97
CA LEU A 465 4.14 -8.92 -25.69
C LEU A 465 5.02 -10.12 -25.33
N GLN A 466 4.53 -11.01 -24.47
CA GLN A 466 5.23 -12.24 -24.10
C GLN A 466 5.51 -13.14 -25.31
N ALA A 467 4.55 -13.25 -26.24
CA ALA A 467 4.73 -14.05 -27.44
C ALA A 467 5.83 -13.49 -28.37
N ILE A 468 5.98 -12.16 -28.44
CA ILE A 468 7.02 -11.51 -29.24
C ILE A 468 8.38 -11.67 -28.58
N VAL A 469 8.50 -11.45 -27.27
CA VAL A 469 9.74 -11.66 -26.50
C VAL A 469 10.24 -13.09 -26.65
N LYS A 470 9.34 -14.08 -26.56
CA LYS A 470 9.69 -15.49 -26.77
C LYS A 470 10.23 -15.76 -28.18
N LYS A 471 9.57 -15.23 -29.22
CA LYS A 471 10.04 -15.37 -30.61
C LYS A 471 11.42 -14.75 -30.81
N LEU A 472 11.66 -13.57 -30.25
CA LEU A 472 12.96 -12.91 -30.27
C LEU A 472 14.02 -13.80 -29.60
N ARG A 473 13.75 -14.29 -28.37
CA ARG A 473 14.66 -15.18 -27.63
C ARG A 473 15.00 -16.45 -28.40
N ASP A 474 14.00 -17.15 -28.92
CA ASP A 474 14.19 -18.40 -29.66
C ASP A 474 15.00 -18.16 -30.94
N TYR A 475 14.73 -17.06 -31.64
CA TYR A 475 15.47 -16.72 -32.86
C TYR A 475 16.92 -16.30 -32.58
N THR A 476 17.15 -15.51 -31.54
CA THR A 476 18.50 -15.12 -31.07
C THR A 476 19.33 -16.35 -30.72
N ALA A 477 18.78 -17.30 -29.97
CA ALA A 477 19.47 -18.54 -29.62
C ALA A 477 19.80 -19.39 -30.86
N SER A 478 18.87 -19.48 -31.83
CA SER A 478 19.10 -20.19 -33.09
C SER A 478 20.18 -19.51 -33.94
N HIS A 479 20.16 -18.18 -34.04
CA HIS A 479 21.15 -17.41 -34.79
C HIS A 479 22.56 -17.61 -34.23
N PHE A 480 22.74 -17.47 -32.92
CA PHE A 480 24.03 -17.74 -32.27
C PHE A 480 24.50 -19.17 -32.49
N SER A 481 23.59 -20.15 -32.45
CA SER A 481 23.95 -21.53 -32.74
C SER A 481 24.45 -21.71 -34.17
N ASP A 482 23.90 -20.99 -35.14
CA ASP A 482 24.34 -21.03 -36.52
C ASP A 482 25.71 -20.37 -36.73
N GLU A 483 25.96 -19.21 -36.12
CA GLU A 483 27.28 -18.57 -36.12
C GLU A 483 28.35 -19.45 -35.45
N GLU A 484 28.00 -20.04 -34.31
CA GLU A 484 28.91 -20.91 -33.56
C GLU A 484 29.33 -22.17 -34.31
N LYS A 485 28.52 -22.66 -35.25
CA LYS A 485 28.88 -23.79 -36.14
C LYS A 485 29.97 -23.39 -37.12
N ILE A 486 30.09 -22.11 -37.45
CA ILE A 486 31.06 -21.58 -38.40
C ILE A 486 32.42 -21.36 -37.72
N PHE A 487 32.46 -21.14 -36.41
CA PHE A 487 33.70 -20.83 -35.67
C PHE A 487 34.73 -21.96 -35.67
N VAL A 488 34.30 -23.22 -35.59
CA VAL A 488 35.21 -24.38 -35.51
C VAL A 488 35.87 -24.67 -36.86
N PRO A 489 35.12 -24.73 -37.99
CA PRO A 489 35.72 -24.89 -39.32
C PRO A 489 36.63 -23.72 -39.74
N SER A 490 36.32 -22.49 -39.30
CA SER A 490 37.07 -21.27 -39.66
C SER A 490 38.33 -21.02 -38.82
N GLN A 491 38.60 -21.86 -37.81
CA GLN A 491 39.72 -21.70 -36.86
C GLN A 491 39.74 -20.33 -36.18
N TYR A 492 38.58 -19.74 -35.92
CA TYR A 492 38.46 -18.42 -35.29
C TYR A 492 39.05 -18.42 -33.86
N PRO A 493 40.12 -17.65 -33.58
CA PRO A 493 40.82 -17.69 -32.28
C PRO A 493 39.96 -17.27 -31.09
N GLY A 494 39.00 -16.36 -31.31
CA GLY A 494 38.11 -15.82 -30.26
C GLY A 494 36.89 -16.70 -29.95
N THR A 495 36.85 -17.95 -30.40
CA THR A 495 35.67 -18.83 -30.30
C THR A 495 35.15 -18.95 -28.86
N LYS A 496 36.03 -19.10 -27.86
CA LYS A 496 35.63 -19.35 -26.48
C LYS A 496 34.97 -18.11 -25.85
N GLU A 497 35.56 -16.94 -26.09
CA GLU A 497 35.12 -15.64 -25.59
C GLU A 497 33.81 -15.22 -26.27
N HIS A 498 33.69 -15.43 -27.58
CA HIS A 498 32.50 -15.13 -28.36
C HIS A 498 31.29 -15.97 -27.89
N LYS A 499 31.47 -17.29 -27.72
CA LYS A 499 30.44 -18.17 -27.14
C LYS A 499 30.03 -17.80 -25.71
N ALA A 500 30.92 -17.18 -24.94
CA ALA A 500 30.59 -16.68 -23.62
C ALA A 500 29.68 -15.45 -23.67
N ILE A 501 29.87 -14.57 -24.66
CA ILE A 501 29.01 -13.41 -24.92
C ILE A 501 27.59 -13.88 -25.30
N HIS A 502 27.47 -14.84 -26.23
CA HIS A 502 26.18 -15.43 -26.62
C HIS A 502 25.41 -16.00 -25.43
N ARG A 503 26.05 -16.85 -24.61
CA ARG A 503 25.41 -17.49 -23.45
C ARG A 503 24.93 -16.47 -22.41
N LYS A 504 25.72 -15.42 -22.17
CA LYS A 504 25.33 -14.36 -21.23
C LYS A 504 24.09 -13.60 -21.69
N PHE A 505 23.97 -13.35 -23.00
CA PHE A 505 22.81 -12.64 -23.54
C PHE A 505 21.54 -13.49 -23.50
N VAL A 506 21.63 -14.75 -23.93
CA VAL A 506 20.47 -15.68 -23.89
C VAL A 506 19.98 -15.89 -22.45
N ALA A 507 20.89 -16.08 -21.48
CA ALA A 507 20.50 -16.23 -20.08
C ALA A 507 19.75 -15.01 -19.53
N LYS A 508 20.11 -13.79 -19.97
CA LYS A 508 19.44 -12.57 -19.57
C LYS A 508 18.06 -12.42 -20.23
N LEU A 509 17.90 -12.90 -21.46
CA LEU A 509 16.59 -13.00 -22.12
C LEU A 509 15.68 -14.02 -21.45
N ASP A 510 16.23 -15.16 -21.02
CA ASP A 510 15.48 -16.20 -20.29
C ASP A 510 14.97 -15.71 -18.93
N GLU A 511 15.81 -14.99 -18.18
CA GLU A 511 15.43 -14.35 -16.92
C GLU A 511 14.27 -13.37 -17.13
N PHE A 512 14.39 -12.53 -18.15
CA PHE A 512 13.37 -11.53 -18.46
C PHE A 512 12.04 -12.15 -18.92
N GLU A 513 12.08 -13.18 -19.76
CA GLU A 513 10.87 -13.92 -20.16
C GLU A 513 10.18 -14.57 -18.95
N ALA A 514 10.95 -15.12 -18.01
CA ALA A 514 10.41 -15.71 -16.78
C ALA A 514 9.75 -14.64 -15.88
N GLN A 515 10.37 -13.48 -15.73
CA GLN A 515 9.80 -12.36 -14.98
C GLN A 515 8.51 -11.83 -15.62
N LEU A 516 8.46 -11.73 -16.95
CA LEU A 516 7.24 -11.38 -17.69
C LEU A 516 6.12 -12.40 -17.47
N LYS A 517 6.45 -13.71 -17.52
CA LYS A 517 5.48 -14.78 -17.31
C LYS A 517 4.89 -14.78 -15.91
N ASN A 518 5.68 -14.39 -14.92
CA ASN A 518 5.28 -14.33 -13.51
C ASN A 518 4.64 -12.98 -13.13
N GLY A 519 4.52 -12.04 -14.08
CA GLY A 519 3.96 -10.71 -13.85
C GLY A 519 4.86 -9.78 -13.03
N THR A 520 6.12 -10.15 -12.79
CA THR A 520 7.07 -9.37 -12.00
C THR A 520 7.90 -8.38 -12.83
N ALA A 521 7.81 -8.45 -14.17
CA ALA A 521 8.40 -7.48 -15.08
C ALA A 521 7.44 -7.16 -16.25
N THR A 522 7.54 -5.94 -16.77
CA THR A 522 6.83 -5.49 -17.98
C THR A 522 7.83 -5.23 -19.11
N VAL A 523 7.38 -5.35 -20.36
CA VAL A 523 8.17 -4.89 -21.50
C VAL A 523 8.30 -3.38 -21.41
N SER A 524 9.53 -2.90 -21.20
CA SER A 524 9.85 -1.49 -21.08
C SER A 524 10.80 -1.04 -22.19
N MET A 525 10.92 0.27 -22.35
CA MET A 525 11.93 0.84 -23.22
C MET A 525 13.36 0.56 -22.74
N ASP A 526 13.57 0.36 -21.44
CA ASP A 526 14.87 -0.05 -20.89
C ASP A 526 15.29 -1.41 -21.45
N LEU A 527 14.35 -2.35 -21.59
CA LEU A 527 14.60 -3.62 -22.28
C LEU A 527 14.90 -3.38 -23.76
N LEU A 528 14.08 -2.58 -24.46
CA LEU A 528 14.29 -2.33 -25.88
C LEU A 528 15.66 -1.70 -26.15
N SER A 529 16.05 -0.69 -25.36
CA SER A 529 17.37 -0.06 -25.42
C SER A 529 18.48 -1.06 -25.11
N PHE A 530 18.32 -1.90 -24.08
CA PHE A 530 19.27 -2.98 -23.80
C PHE A 530 19.42 -3.94 -24.99
N LEU A 531 18.33 -4.36 -25.62
CA LEU A 531 18.33 -5.27 -26.77
C LEU A 531 18.98 -4.60 -27.98
N LYS A 532 18.65 -3.33 -28.26
CA LYS A 532 19.23 -2.53 -29.34
C LYS A 532 20.73 -2.34 -29.13
N ASP A 533 21.14 -1.87 -27.96
CA ASP A 533 22.53 -1.54 -27.67
C ASP A 533 23.39 -2.79 -27.68
N TRP A 534 22.88 -3.90 -27.13
CA TRP A 534 23.58 -5.17 -27.22
C TRP A 534 23.71 -5.64 -28.67
N LEU A 535 22.60 -5.63 -29.43
CA LEU A 535 22.59 -6.09 -30.82
C LEU A 535 23.53 -5.27 -31.71
N ILE A 536 23.51 -3.94 -31.57
CA ILE A 536 24.38 -3.04 -32.34
C ILE A 536 25.85 -3.26 -31.96
N ASN A 537 26.18 -3.33 -30.67
CA ASN A 537 27.56 -3.53 -30.23
C ASN A 537 28.09 -4.92 -30.60
N HIS A 538 27.21 -5.92 -30.65
CA HIS A 538 27.55 -7.26 -31.07
C HIS A 538 27.81 -7.32 -32.58
N ILE A 539 26.84 -6.91 -33.40
CA ILE A 539 26.94 -6.95 -34.87
C ILE A 539 28.04 -6.03 -35.40
N ALA A 540 28.15 -4.80 -34.89
CA ALA A 540 29.12 -3.83 -35.40
C ALA A 540 30.51 -3.96 -34.74
N GLY A 541 30.60 -4.59 -33.58
CA GLY A 541 31.83 -4.64 -32.78
C GLY A 541 32.45 -6.03 -32.65
N THR A 542 31.62 -7.05 -32.38
CA THR A 542 32.08 -8.41 -32.07
C THR A 542 32.10 -9.30 -33.31
N ASP A 543 31.02 -9.28 -34.11
CA ASP A 543 30.87 -10.14 -35.29
C ASP A 543 31.90 -9.89 -36.40
N PRO A 544 32.37 -8.65 -36.67
CA PRO A 544 33.40 -8.40 -37.68
C PRO A 544 34.72 -9.13 -37.37
N THR A 545 34.95 -9.55 -36.12
CA THR A 545 36.19 -10.22 -35.73
C THR A 545 36.33 -11.64 -36.29
N TYR A 546 35.22 -12.32 -36.60
CA TYR A 546 35.26 -13.64 -37.24
C TYR A 546 35.13 -13.56 -38.77
N VAL A 547 34.68 -12.43 -39.33
CA VAL A 547 34.47 -12.24 -40.79
C VAL A 547 35.71 -12.57 -41.65
N PRO A 548 36.94 -12.14 -41.31
CA PRO A 548 38.14 -12.48 -42.09
C PRO A 548 38.43 -13.98 -42.18
N TYR A 549 37.99 -14.75 -41.18
CA TYR A 549 38.23 -16.20 -41.09
C TYR A 549 37.20 -17.03 -41.87
N ILE A 550 36.09 -16.40 -42.27
CA ILE A 550 35.00 -17.05 -43.01
C ILE A 550 34.98 -16.61 -44.49
N GLN A 551 35.57 -15.47 -44.84
CA GLN A 551 35.71 -15.02 -46.23
C GLN A 551 36.49 -16.04 -47.09
N ASP A 552 37.55 -16.65 -46.54
CA ASP A 552 38.33 -17.74 -47.18
C ASP A 552 37.52 -19.03 -47.42
N MET A 553 36.40 -19.22 -46.72
CA MET A 553 35.49 -20.35 -46.91
C MET A 553 34.38 -20.04 -47.92
N VAL A 554 33.94 -18.78 -48.00
CA VAL A 554 32.88 -18.34 -48.92
C VAL A 554 33.41 -18.20 -50.36
N GLU A 555 34.68 -17.80 -50.56
CA GLU A 555 35.30 -17.77 -51.90
C GLU A 555 35.61 -19.17 -52.48
N LYS A 556 35.60 -20.23 -51.67
CA LYS A 556 35.85 -21.61 -52.13
C LYS A 556 34.62 -22.38 -52.61
N ASP A 557 33.42 -21.90 -52.27
CA ASP A 557 32.13 -22.48 -52.67
C ASP A 557 31.33 -21.57 -53.64
N SER A 558 32.00 -20.60 -54.28
CA SER A 558 31.43 -19.72 -55.33
C SER A 558 31.74 -20.20 -56.74
#